data_AF-A0A9E0ZL61-F1
#
_entry.id   AF-A0A9E0ZL61-F1
#
_cell.length_a   1.000
_cell.length_b   1.000
_cell.length_c   1.000
_cell.angle_alpha   90.00
_cell.angle_beta   90.00
_cell.angle_gamma   90.00
#
_symmetry.space_group_name_H-M   'P 1'
#
loop_
_entity.id
_entity.type
_entity.pdbx_description
1 polymer ?
#
loop_
_entity_poly.entity_id
_entity_poly.type
_entity_poly.pdbx_seq_one_letter_code
_entity_poly.pdbx_strand_id
1 'polypeptide(L)'
;MFNKIMNYIKDFLEHTPEDIYDFSCELEGLLLVHYDEMHKEQPRATEILNDETPDICALGEPGMKPKEIEDFKRKLKIEYDRAMKAVV
;
A
#
# COMPACT_ATOMS: atom_id res chain seq x y z
N MET A 1 7.01 12.17 -4.71
CA MET A 1 6.47 10.84 -4.97
C MET A 1 5.68 10.25 -3.81
N PHE A 2 6.16 10.35 -2.57
CA PHE A 2 5.53 9.74 -1.39
C PHE A 2 4.03 10.06 -1.30
N ASN A 3 3.68 11.35 -1.38
CA ASN A 3 2.27 11.78 -1.34
C ASN A 3 1.41 11.21 -2.48
N LYS A 4 1.99 10.97 -3.67
CA LYS A 4 1.25 10.36 -4.79
C LYS A 4 0.90 8.92 -4.48
N ILE A 5 1.85 8.14 -3.95
CA ILE A 5 1.65 6.75 -3.56
C ILE A 5 0.71 6.65 -2.36
N MET A 6 0.84 7.52 -1.36
CA MET A 6 -0.09 7.57 -0.23
C MET A 6 -1.52 7.89 -0.68
N ASN A 7 -1.70 8.82 -1.63
CA ASN A 7 -3.02 9.10 -2.20
C ASN A 7 -3.58 7.91 -2.99
N TYR A 8 -2.74 7.17 -3.72
CA TYR A 8 -3.15 5.96 -4.43
C TYR A 8 -3.63 4.87 -3.46
N ILE A 9 -2.89 4.62 -2.37
CA ILE A 9 -3.32 3.70 -1.31
C ILE A 9 -4.61 4.19 -0.65
N LYS A 10 -4.72 5.49 -0.36
CA LYS A 10 -5.90 6.08 0.26
C LYS A 10 -7.14 5.89 -0.61
N ASP A 11 -7.04 6.14 -1.90
CA ASP A 11 -8.13 5.96 -2.86
C ASP A 11 -8.63 4.51 -2.85
N PHE A 12 -7.73 3.52 -2.89
CA PHE A 12 -8.08 2.11 -2.73
C PHE A 12 -8.78 1.80 -1.39
N LEU A 13 -8.31 2.38 -0.28
CA LEU A 13 -8.93 2.17 1.03
C LEU A 13 -10.35 2.78 1.13
N GLU A 14 -10.60 3.90 0.44
CA GLU A 14 -11.91 4.58 0.42
C GLU A 14 -12.86 3.98 -0.64
N HIS A 15 -12.31 3.46 -1.73
CA HIS A 15 -13.02 3.01 -2.92
C HIS A 15 -12.53 1.63 -3.40
N THR A 16 -12.52 0.67 -2.47
CA THR A 16 -11.99 -0.68 -2.73
C THR A 16 -12.78 -1.39 -3.85
N PRO A 17 -12.13 -1.82 -4.94
CA PRO A 17 -12.77 -2.54 -6.03
C PRO A 17 -13.12 -3.98 -5.64
N GLU A 18 -13.97 -4.63 -6.45
CA GLU A 18 -14.32 -6.06 -6.29
C GLU A 18 -13.15 -7.00 -6.64
N ASP A 19 -12.24 -6.56 -7.50
CA ASP A 19 -10.99 -7.25 -7.82
C ASP A 19 -9.82 -6.33 -7.48
N ILE A 20 -8.88 -6.82 -6.68
CA ILE A 20 -7.76 -6.06 -6.13
C ILE A 20 -6.42 -6.49 -6.71
N TYR A 21 -6.40 -7.48 -7.63
CA TYR A 21 -5.15 -8.04 -8.15
C TYR A 21 -4.27 -6.98 -8.81
N ASP A 22 -4.83 -6.22 -9.76
CA ASP A 22 -4.09 -5.17 -10.46
C ASP A 22 -3.54 -4.11 -9.50
N PHE A 23 -4.34 -3.67 -8.54
CA PHE A 23 -3.91 -2.74 -7.49
C PHE A 23 -2.72 -3.30 -6.68
N SER A 24 -2.79 -4.57 -6.30
CA SER A 24 -1.76 -5.20 -5.47
C SER A 24 -0.41 -5.29 -6.21
N CYS A 25 -0.41 -5.70 -7.47
CA CYS A 25 0.79 -5.74 -8.30
C CYS A 25 1.35 -4.34 -8.58
N GLU A 26 0.47 -3.38 -8.90
CA GLU A 26 0.87 -2.00 -9.15
C GLU A 26 1.51 -1.37 -7.91
N LEU A 27 0.89 -1.52 -6.74
CA LEU A 27 1.42 -0.96 -5.50
C LEU A 27 2.80 -1.54 -5.18
N GLU A 28 2.98 -2.86 -5.22
CA GLU A 28 4.28 -3.50 -4.98
C GLU A 28 5.36 -2.95 -5.92
N GLY A 29 5.04 -2.85 -7.22
CA GLY A 29 5.94 -2.28 -8.22
C GLY A 29 6.29 -0.81 -7.94
N LEU A 30 5.30 0.01 -7.57
CA LEU A 30 5.51 1.43 -7.25
C LEU A 30 6.42 1.62 -6.03
N LEU A 31 6.23 0.81 -4.98
CA LEU A 31 7.04 0.85 -3.77
C LEU A 31 8.52 0.53 -4.05
N LEU A 32 8.79 -0.42 -4.94
CA LEU A 32 10.13 -0.77 -5.38
C LEU A 32 10.76 0.31 -6.28
N VAL A 33 10.04 0.70 -7.35
CA VAL A 33 10.56 1.63 -8.36
C VAL A 33 10.84 3.02 -7.79
N HIS A 34 10.02 3.46 -6.83
CA HIS A 34 10.09 4.81 -6.28
C HIS A 34 10.71 4.89 -4.89
N TYR A 35 11.29 3.81 -4.37
CA TYR A 35 11.85 3.75 -3.02
C TYR A 35 12.74 4.95 -2.70
N ASP A 36 13.75 5.22 -3.53
CA ASP A 36 14.75 6.27 -3.26
C ASP A 36 14.12 7.68 -3.26
N GLU A 37 13.15 7.93 -4.15
CA GLU A 37 12.46 9.22 -4.23
C GLU A 37 11.54 9.42 -3.02
N MET A 38 10.80 8.37 -2.63
CA MET A 38 9.96 8.38 -1.44
C MET A 38 10.80 8.55 -0.17
N HIS A 39 11.89 7.81 -0.04
CA HIS A 39 12.78 7.85 1.13
C HIS A 39 13.41 9.22 1.30
N LYS A 40 13.83 9.86 0.20
CA LYS A 40 14.35 11.23 0.23
C LYS A 40 13.31 12.26 0.73
N GLU A 41 12.03 12.06 0.43
CA GLU A 41 10.94 12.94 0.85
C GLU A 41 10.50 12.69 2.29
N GLN A 42 10.30 11.41 2.64
CA GLN A 42 9.76 10.95 3.91
C GLN A 42 10.47 9.66 4.34
N PRO A 43 11.69 9.74 4.91
CA PRO A 43 12.54 8.56 5.13
C PRO A 43 11.86 7.52 6.02
N ARG A 44 11.42 7.93 7.21
CA ARG A 44 10.86 7.02 8.20
C ARG A 44 9.51 6.45 7.77
N ALA A 45 8.67 7.25 7.14
CA ALA A 45 7.37 6.80 6.64
C ALA A 45 7.54 5.81 5.48
N THR A 46 8.53 6.01 4.61
CA THR A 46 8.84 5.09 3.49
C THR A 46 9.37 3.76 4.01
N GLU A 47 10.28 3.75 4.98
CA GLU A 47 10.77 2.52 5.61
C GLU A 47 9.63 1.71 6.23
N ILE A 48 8.73 2.37 6.97
CA ILE A 48 7.57 1.72 7.58
C ILE A 48 6.64 1.15 6.51
N LEU A 49 6.35 1.94 5.46
CA LEU A 49 5.46 1.50 4.40
C LEU A 49 6.03 0.29 3.66
N ASN A 50 7.34 0.25 3.41
CA ASN A 50 8.00 -0.82 2.66
C ASN A 50 8.37 -2.06 3.48
N ASP A 51 8.04 -2.09 4.78
CA ASP A 51 8.32 -3.22 5.66
C ASP A 51 7.39 -4.40 5.32
N GLU A 52 6.08 -4.23 5.55
CA GLU A 52 5.08 -5.31 5.41
C GLU A 52 4.17 -5.14 4.19
N THR A 53 4.10 -3.94 3.58
CA THR A 53 3.20 -3.70 2.44
C THR A 53 3.48 -4.60 1.23
N PRO A 54 4.74 -4.90 0.85
CA PRO A 54 5.01 -5.86 -0.23
C PRO A 54 4.43 -7.25 0.06
N ASP A 55 4.60 -7.77 1.27
CA ASP A 55 4.04 -9.07 1.67
C ASP A 55 2.51 -9.07 1.71
N ILE A 56 1.89 -7.93 2.05
CA ILE A 56 0.43 -7.75 1.95
C ILE A 56 0.01 -7.78 0.48
N CYS A 57 0.73 -7.09 -0.41
CA CYS A 57 0.46 -7.07 -1.85
C CYS A 57 0.52 -8.48 -2.46
N ALA A 58 1.47 -9.31 -2.02
CA ALA A 58 1.57 -10.71 -2.45
C ALA A 58 0.36 -11.60 -2.08
N LEU A 59 -0.57 -11.11 -1.25
CA LEU A 59 -1.84 -11.80 -0.97
C LEU A 59 -2.93 -11.50 -2.00
N GLY A 60 -2.75 -10.47 -2.83
CA GLY A 60 -3.67 -10.08 -3.88
C GLY A 60 -3.65 -11.09 -5.02
N GLU A 61 -4.74 -11.81 -5.20
CA GLU A 61 -4.89 -12.87 -6.22
C GLU A 61 -6.19 -12.68 -7.01
N PRO A 62 -6.26 -13.13 -8.28
CA PRO A 62 -7.50 -13.04 -9.06
C PRO A 62 -8.64 -13.83 -8.41
N GLY A 63 -9.82 -13.21 -8.29
CA GLY A 63 -11.02 -13.87 -7.81
C GLY A 63 -11.10 -14.07 -6.29
N MET A 64 -10.35 -13.29 -5.51
CA MET A 64 -10.48 -13.25 -4.05
C MET A 64 -11.93 -13.04 -3.60
N LYS A 65 -12.32 -13.70 -2.52
CA LYS A 65 -13.64 -13.52 -1.90
C LYS A 65 -13.69 -12.18 -1.17
N PRO A 66 -14.89 -11.59 -0.99
CA PRO A 66 -15.04 -10.33 -0.26
C PRO A 66 -14.38 -10.32 1.14
N LYS A 67 -14.41 -11.44 1.86
CA LYS A 67 -13.77 -11.55 3.17
C LYS A 67 -12.23 -11.47 3.09
N GLU A 68 -11.63 -12.04 2.04
CA GLU A 68 -10.18 -12.02 1.83
C GLU A 68 -9.74 -10.60 1.44
N ILE A 69 -10.55 -9.91 0.62
CA ILE A 69 -10.35 -8.50 0.26
C ILE A 69 -10.42 -7.59 1.50
N GLU A 70 -11.41 -7.80 2.39
CA GLU A 70 -11.51 -7.04 3.64
C GLU A 70 -10.32 -7.30 4.58
N ASP A 71 -9.81 -8.54 4.62
CA ASP A 71 -8.61 -8.88 5.39
C ASP A 71 -7.35 -8.21 4.81
N PHE A 72 -7.19 -8.19 3.49
CA PHE A 72 -6.14 -7.44 2.78
C PHE A 72 -6.23 -5.95 3.12
N LYS A 73 -7.41 -5.35 2.95
CA LYS A 73 -7.68 -3.93 3.18
C LYS A 73 -7.33 -3.52 4.61
N ARG A 74 -7.69 -4.34 5.61
CA ARG A 74 -7.38 -4.08 7.02
C ARG A 74 -5.86 -4.07 7.26
N LYS A 75 -5.12 -5.03 6.70
CA LYS A 75 -3.66 -5.09 6.84
C LYS A 75 -2.99 -3.87 6.20
N LEU A 76 -3.36 -3.56 4.96
CA LEU A 76 -2.84 -2.39 4.25
C LEU A 76 -3.14 -1.09 4.99
N LYS A 77 -4.34 -0.95 5.56
CA LYS A 77 -4.72 0.23 6.35
C LYS A 77 -3.83 0.41 7.58
N ILE A 78 -3.43 -0.67 8.25
CA ILE A 78 -2.53 -0.59 9.41
C ILE A 78 -1.18 0.00 9.00
N GLU A 79 -0.58 -0.49 7.92
CA GLU A 79 0.71 0.02 7.43
C GLU A 79 0.60 1.45 6.90
N TYR A 80 -0.47 1.78 6.17
CA TYR A 80 -0.78 3.15 5.76
C TYR A 80 -0.85 4.10 6.95
N ASP A 81 -1.61 3.75 8.00
CA ASP A 81 -1.76 4.60 9.19
C ASP A 81 -0.44 4.71 9.99
N ARG A 82 0.37 3.64 10.04
CA ARG A 82 1.71 3.66 10.66
C ARG A 82 2.64 4.61 9.90
N ALA A 83 2.67 4.54 8.58
CA ALA A 83 3.48 5.43 7.74
C ALA A 83 3.03 6.89 7.88
N MET A 84 1.72 7.17 7.85
CA MET A 84 1.17 8.52 8.02
C MET A 84 1.56 9.18 9.34
N LYS A 85 1.68 8.41 10.43
CA LYS A 85 2.12 8.93 11.75
C LYS A 85 3.60 9.31 11.79
N ALA A 86 4.39 8.85 10.82
CA ALA A 86 5.83 9.08 10.73
C ALA A 86 6.23 10.14 9.70
N VAL A 87 5.25 10.78 9.05
CA VAL A 87 5.47 11.90 8.12
C VAL A 87 5.98 13.12 8.88
N VAL A 88 6.98 13.82 8.33
CA VAL A 88 7.62 15.03 8.87
C VAL A 88 7.53 16.22 7.93
#